data_AF-A0A8H7KZH2-F1
#
_entry.id   AF-A0A8H7KZH2-F1
#
_cell.length_a   1.000
_cell.length_b   1.000
_cell.length_c   1.000
_cell.angle_alpha   90.00
_cell.angle_beta   90.00
_cell.angle_gamma   90.00
#
_symmetry.space_group_name_H-M   'P 1'
#
loop_
_entity.id
_entity.type
_entity.pdbx_description
1 polymer ?
#
loop_
_entity_poly.entity_id
_entity_poly.type
_entity_poly.pdbx_seq_one_letter_code
_entity_poly.pdbx_strand_id
1 'polypeptide(L)'
;MGMRNEDLVTLLEHLYHDVLMTAETPFLRLASILRASSPKTLDFPAIYALARRYIENMFQGFPQPLGHLDHLEDALALANDHDLPIRKTVLYALVVSSDFNTESEDAQSDVSLVVPGLADPVPSKLTSKDAQSCRRLMESLIDHFTAMLFTPAATPHMACTDVFADTWMPLVIQPALEDDGVYKPIESLQRIIEIDWPSKGLCPSCVTEKRAEWLGEQKEVWRKLDEWI
;
A
#
# COMPACT_ATOMS: atom_id res chain seq x y z
N MET A 1 -19.74 3.05 8.10
CA MET A 1 -19.60 2.41 9.42
C MET A 1 -20.21 3.33 10.49
N GLY A 2 -21.01 2.82 11.43
CA GLY A 2 -21.68 3.63 12.46
C GLY A 2 -20.81 3.91 13.68
N MET A 3 -21.15 4.93 14.48
CA MET A 3 -20.48 5.25 15.74
C MET A 3 -20.65 4.09 16.75
N ARG A 4 -19.55 3.65 17.37
CA ARG A 4 -19.54 2.62 18.41
C ARG A 4 -19.49 3.26 19.81
N ASN A 5 -19.87 2.51 20.84
CA ASN A 5 -19.79 3.00 22.23
C ASN A 5 -18.36 3.43 22.61
N GLU A 6 -17.35 2.68 22.15
CA GLU A 6 -15.94 3.01 22.36
C GLU A 6 -15.53 4.33 21.71
N ASP A 7 -16.15 4.70 20.59
CA ASP A 7 -15.84 5.96 19.89
C ASP A 7 -16.31 7.17 20.73
N LEU A 8 -17.48 7.05 21.37
CA LEU A 8 -17.98 8.06 22.31
C LEU A 8 -17.10 8.16 23.56
N VAL A 9 -16.72 7.03 24.16
CA VAL A 9 -15.84 7.01 25.34
C VAL A 9 -14.51 7.70 25.02
N THR A 10 -13.91 7.37 23.87
CA THR A 10 -12.65 7.98 23.43
C THR A 10 -12.77 9.50 23.24
N LEU A 11 -13.90 9.97 22.68
CA LEU A 11 -14.15 11.40 22.55
C LEU A 11 -14.31 12.08 23.92
N LEU A 12 -15.02 11.45 24.86
CA LEU A 12 -15.19 11.99 26.21
C LEU A 12 -13.85 12.02 26.99
N GLU A 13 -12.98 11.04 26.80
CA GLU A 13 -11.62 11.09 27.32
C GLU A 13 -10.84 12.29 26.78
N HIS A 14 -10.94 12.55 25.47
CA HIS A 14 -10.29 13.72 24.86
C HIS A 14 -10.83 15.05 25.41
N LEU A 15 -12.14 15.15 25.65
CA LEU A 15 -12.79 16.37 26.12
C LEU A 15 -12.60 16.66 27.61
N TYR A 16 -12.60 15.63 28.46
CA TYR A 16 -12.70 15.79 29.92
C TYR A 16 -11.48 15.29 30.70
N HIS A 17 -10.61 14.48 30.10
CA HIS A 17 -9.47 13.86 30.79
C HIS A 17 -8.11 14.38 30.28
N ASP A 18 -8.09 15.54 29.62
CA ASP A 18 -6.88 16.21 29.09
C ASP A 18 -6.00 15.33 28.18
N VAL A 19 -6.57 14.29 27.56
CA VAL A 19 -5.82 13.46 26.60
C VAL A 19 -5.77 14.16 25.25
N LEU A 20 -4.71 14.94 25.03
CA LEU A 20 -4.52 15.70 23.79
C LEU A 20 -4.22 14.79 22.59
N MET A 21 -4.76 15.15 21.43
CA MET A 21 -4.33 14.58 20.16
C MET A 21 -2.96 15.15 19.79
N THR A 22 -1.96 14.29 19.72
CA THR A 22 -0.60 14.59 19.25
C THR A 22 -0.26 13.82 17.98
N ALA A 23 0.89 14.10 17.37
CA ALA A 23 1.37 13.36 16.20
C ALA A 23 1.66 11.87 16.50
N GLU A 24 1.82 11.50 17.77
CA GLU A 24 2.10 10.13 18.22
C GLU A 24 0.82 9.36 18.60
N THR A 25 -0.35 10.00 18.49
CA THR A 25 -1.62 9.37 18.84
C THR A 25 -1.87 8.14 17.96
N PRO A 26 -2.18 6.96 18.52
CA PRO A 26 -2.42 5.76 17.72
C PRO A 26 -3.59 5.92 16.74
N PHE A 27 -3.48 5.27 15.56
CA PHE A 27 -4.48 5.35 14.49
C PHE A 27 -5.90 5.04 14.97
N LEU A 28 -6.11 3.95 15.70
CA LEU A 28 -7.43 3.54 16.17
C LEU A 28 -8.11 4.61 17.05
N ARG A 29 -7.33 5.30 17.89
CA ARG A 29 -7.83 6.39 18.74
C ARG A 29 -8.26 7.58 17.89
N LEU A 30 -7.45 7.97 16.90
CA LEU A 30 -7.80 9.02 15.96
C LEU A 30 -9.04 8.66 15.13
N ALA A 31 -9.16 7.42 14.66
CA ALA A 31 -10.32 6.93 13.92
C ALA A 31 -11.60 6.98 14.77
N SER A 32 -11.52 6.59 16.04
CA SER A 32 -12.62 6.72 16.99
C SER A 32 -13.06 8.17 17.21
N ILE A 33 -12.10 9.08 17.43
CA ILE A 33 -12.38 10.52 17.57
C ILE A 33 -12.99 11.07 16.28
N LEU A 34 -12.46 10.72 15.11
CA LEU A 34 -12.98 11.16 13.81
C LEU A 34 -14.44 10.72 13.61
N ARG A 35 -14.75 9.45 13.86
CA ARG A 35 -16.12 8.92 13.74
C ARG A 35 -17.09 9.67 14.65
N ALA A 36 -16.77 9.81 15.94
CA ALA A 36 -17.65 10.42 16.93
C ALA A 36 -17.82 11.94 16.78
N SER A 37 -16.79 12.65 16.31
CA SER A 37 -16.83 14.10 16.07
C SER A 37 -17.39 14.49 14.71
N SER A 38 -17.69 13.51 13.84
CA SER A 38 -18.10 13.77 12.46
C SER A 38 -19.44 14.51 12.35
N PRO A 39 -19.68 15.23 11.24
CA PRO A 39 -20.95 15.93 11.00
C PRO A 39 -22.18 15.02 10.97
N LYS A 40 -21.98 13.71 10.72
CA LYS A 40 -23.05 12.71 10.68
C LYS A 40 -23.44 12.21 12.08
N THR A 41 -22.73 12.63 13.13
CA THR A 41 -22.84 12.10 14.49
C THR A 41 -23.04 13.22 15.52
N LEU A 42 -22.05 13.53 16.35
CA LEU A 42 -22.13 14.56 17.38
C LEU A 42 -21.74 15.95 16.90
N ASP A 43 -21.17 16.05 15.69
CA ASP A 43 -20.81 17.30 15.01
C ASP A 43 -19.94 18.23 15.87
N PHE A 44 -18.67 17.86 16.02
CA PHE A 44 -17.64 18.69 16.64
C PHE A 44 -16.61 19.11 15.57
N PRO A 45 -16.86 20.17 14.77
CA PRO A 45 -16.10 20.45 13.55
C PRO A 45 -14.61 20.67 13.77
N ALA A 46 -14.23 21.34 14.87
CA ALA A 46 -12.82 21.61 15.19
C ALA A 46 -12.06 20.31 15.53
N ILE A 47 -12.68 19.42 16.30
CA ILE A 47 -12.10 18.13 16.68
C ILE A 47 -12.02 17.22 15.46
N TYR A 48 -13.08 17.18 14.65
CA TYR A 48 -13.13 16.44 13.40
C TYR A 48 -12.03 16.86 12.43
N ALA A 49 -11.86 18.16 12.19
CA ALA A 49 -10.82 18.69 11.31
C ALA A 49 -9.42 18.35 11.83
N LEU A 50 -9.21 18.40 13.15
CA LEU A 50 -7.94 18.07 13.77
C LEU A 50 -7.59 16.58 13.64
N ALA A 51 -8.54 15.69 13.97
CA ALA A 51 -8.38 14.24 13.82
C ALA A 51 -8.13 13.86 12.36
N ARG A 52 -8.89 14.47 11.42
CA ARG A 52 -8.71 14.30 9.98
C ARG A 52 -7.28 14.64 9.56
N ARG A 53 -6.76 15.80 9.98
CA ARG A 53 -5.40 16.23 9.64
C ARG A 53 -4.35 15.27 10.17
N TYR A 54 -4.49 14.77 11.39
CA TYR A 54 -3.53 13.80 11.94
C TYR A 54 -3.55 12.49 11.17
N ILE A 55 -4.74 11.98 10.83
CA ILE A 55 -4.87 10.77 10.00
C ILE A 55 -4.24 11.03 8.63
N GLU A 56 -4.56 12.13 7.95
CA GLU A 56 -3.96 12.44 6.64
C GLU A 56 -2.43 12.48 6.72
N ASN A 57 -1.86 13.07 7.77
CA ASN A 57 -0.42 13.13 7.99
C ASN A 57 0.22 11.74 8.22
N MET A 58 -0.50 10.77 8.79
CA MET A 58 0.01 9.39 8.96
C MET A 58 0.26 8.68 7.64
N PHE A 59 -0.44 9.07 6.58
CA PHE A 59 -0.34 8.46 5.25
C PHE A 59 0.38 9.38 4.24
N GLN A 60 1.04 10.45 4.71
CA GLN A 60 1.89 11.31 3.89
C GLN A 60 3.28 10.69 3.70
N GLY A 61 3.96 11.04 2.59
CA GLY A 61 5.35 10.62 2.33
C GLY A 61 5.51 9.38 1.43
N PHE A 62 4.42 8.84 0.89
CA PHE A 62 4.48 7.80 -0.14
C PHE A 62 5.11 8.37 -1.43
N PRO A 63 6.11 7.72 -2.06
CA PRO A 63 6.26 6.28 -2.27
C PRO A 63 7.18 5.47 -1.33
N GLN A 64 7.37 5.88 -0.07
CA GLN A 64 8.12 5.07 0.89
C GLN A 64 7.31 3.86 1.42
N PRO A 65 7.95 2.70 1.68
CA PRO A 65 7.26 1.48 2.13
C PRO A 65 6.45 1.72 3.41
N LEU A 66 5.17 1.35 3.38
CA LEU A 66 4.23 1.54 4.50
C LEU A 66 4.23 0.37 5.48
N GLY A 67 5.40 -0.24 5.72
CA GLY A 67 5.55 -1.41 6.61
C GLY A 67 5.22 -1.15 8.08
N HIS A 68 4.80 0.06 8.44
CA HIS A 68 4.40 0.49 9.78
C HIS A 68 2.89 0.70 9.93
N LEU A 69 2.09 0.54 8.86
CA LEU A 69 0.66 0.80 8.90
C LEU A 69 -0.12 -0.44 9.32
N ASP A 70 -0.46 -0.49 10.60
CA ASP A 70 -1.47 -1.41 11.12
C ASP A 70 -2.88 -0.94 10.75
N HIS A 71 -3.83 -1.87 10.65
CA HIS A 71 -5.27 -1.58 10.45
C HIS A 71 -5.67 -0.95 9.10
N LEU A 72 -5.04 -1.37 8.00
CA LEU A 72 -5.34 -0.87 6.64
C LEU A 72 -6.82 -0.99 6.24
N GLU A 73 -7.50 -2.07 6.61
CA GLU A 73 -8.93 -2.24 6.31
C GLU A 73 -9.81 -1.19 7.00
N ASP A 74 -9.52 -0.88 8.28
CA ASP A 74 -10.22 0.16 9.02
C ASP A 74 -9.93 1.55 8.44
N ALA A 75 -8.69 1.78 8.00
CA ALA A 75 -8.30 3.00 7.29
C ALA A 75 -9.04 3.15 5.95
N LEU A 76 -9.23 2.07 5.21
CA LEU A 76 -9.98 2.10 3.95
C LEU A 76 -11.46 2.41 4.18
N ALA A 77 -12.06 1.75 5.17
CA ALA A 77 -13.45 2.01 5.56
C ALA A 77 -13.64 3.48 5.96
N LEU A 78 -12.71 4.01 6.77
CA LEU A 78 -12.73 5.40 7.20
C LEU A 78 -12.55 6.37 6.02
N ALA A 79 -11.64 6.05 5.10
CA ALA A 79 -11.41 6.86 3.91
C ALA A 79 -12.65 6.93 3.00
N ASN A 80 -13.35 5.80 2.83
CA ASN A 80 -14.60 5.74 2.07
C ASN A 80 -15.74 6.51 2.77
N ASP A 81 -15.90 6.37 4.10
CA ASP A 81 -17.00 6.99 4.85
C ASP A 81 -16.89 8.52 4.98
N HIS A 82 -15.65 9.02 5.03
CA HIS A 82 -15.30 10.42 5.31
C HIS A 82 -14.63 11.15 4.14
N ASP A 83 -14.52 10.50 2.98
CA ASP A 83 -13.89 11.04 1.76
C ASP A 83 -12.47 11.58 2.04
N LEU A 84 -11.63 10.71 2.64
CA LEU A 84 -10.26 11.06 2.98
C LEU A 84 -9.31 10.79 1.80
N PRO A 85 -8.34 11.67 1.54
CA PRO A 85 -7.40 11.53 0.42
C PRO A 85 -6.41 10.36 0.59
N ILE A 86 -6.45 9.65 1.73
CA ILE A 86 -5.59 8.50 2.02
C ILE A 86 -6.00 7.22 1.27
N ARG A 87 -7.19 7.20 0.64
CA ARG A 87 -7.77 5.99 0.03
C ARG A 87 -6.81 5.30 -0.95
N LYS A 88 -6.19 6.08 -1.83
CA LYS A 88 -5.20 5.60 -2.81
C LYS A 88 -4.04 4.87 -2.14
N THR A 89 -3.47 5.51 -1.13
CA THR A 89 -2.35 5.00 -0.33
C THR A 89 -2.71 3.70 0.38
N VAL A 90 -3.91 3.65 0.98
CA VAL A 90 -4.38 2.45 1.69
C VAL A 90 -4.62 1.29 0.72
N LEU A 91 -5.23 1.54 -0.43
CA LEU A 91 -5.46 0.50 -1.45
C LEU A 91 -4.15 -0.08 -1.98
N TYR A 92 -3.16 0.78 -2.24
CA TYR A 92 -1.84 0.33 -2.62
C TYR A 92 -1.22 -0.53 -1.52
N ALA A 93 -1.19 -0.04 -0.28
CA ALA A 93 -0.65 -0.75 0.88
C ALA A 93 -1.30 -2.13 1.08
N LEU A 94 -2.62 -2.24 0.89
CA LEU A 94 -3.35 -3.50 0.96
C LEU A 94 -2.86 -4.48 -0.10
N VAL A 95 -2.74 -4.04 -1.36
CA VAL A 95 -2.30 -4.91 -2.46
C VAL A 95 -0.85 -5.38 -2.27
N VAL A 96 0.04 -4.53 -1.75
CA VAL A 96 1.45 -4.90 -1.55
C VAL A 96 1.72 -5.62 -0.21
N SER A 97 0.74 -5.63 0.71
CA SER A 97 0.84 -6.41 1.94
C SER A 97 0.65 -7.90 1.64
N SER A 98 1.51 -8.74 2.21
CA SER A 98 1.56 -10.20 1.95
C SER A 98 0.29 -10.98 2.33
N ASP A 99 -0.72 -10.31 2.88
CA ASP A 99 -1.98 -10.90 3.35
C ASP A 99 -3.15 -10.72 2.35
N PHE A 100 -2.96 -10.09 1.19
CA PHE A 100 -4.02 -9.96 0.19
C PHE A 100 -4.22 -11.28 -0.57
N ASN A 101 -4.86 -12.24 0.09
CA ASN A 101 -5.17 -13.54 -0.49
C ASN A 101 -6.42 -13.43 -1.37
N THR A 102 -6.25 -13.47 -2.69
CA THR A 102 -7.35 -13.48 -3.69
C THR A 102 -8.00 -14.84 -3.87
N GLU A 103 -7.60 -15.87 -3.11
CA GLU A 103 -8.16 -17.22 -3.20
C GLU A 103 -9.54 -17.34 -2.53
N SER A 104 -10.53 -16.66 -3.09
CA SER A 104 -11.93 -17.02 -2.90
C SER A 104 -12.78 -16.25 -3.91
N GLU A 105 -13.15 -16.91 -5.02
CA GLU A 105 -14.51 -16.93 -5.60
C GLU A 105 -14.63 -17.51 -7.03
N ASP A 106 -13.55 -18.01 -7.66
CA ASP A 106 -13.63 -18.68 -8.99
C ASP A 106 -13.47 -20.22 -8.94
N ALA A 107 -14.15 -20.86 -7.99
CA ALA A 107 -14.35 -22.31 -8.02
C ALA A 107 -15.85 -22.64 -7.96
N GLN A 108 -16.54 -22.49 -9.09
CA GLN A 108 -17.84 -23.15 -9.28
C GLN A 108 -17.71 -24.37 -10.18
N SER A 109 -18.17 -25.49 -9.59
CA SER A 109 -18.49 -26.83 -10.12
C SER A 109 -17.30 -27.74 -10.48
N ASP A 110 -17.01 -28.74 -9.64
CA ASP A 110 -17.76 -29.99 -9.72
C ASP A 110 -17.60 -30.90 -8.48
N VAL A 111 -18.71 -31.56 -8.11
CA VAL A 111 -18.89 -32.69 -7.19
C VAL A 111 -18.64 -32.51 -5.67
N SER A 112 -19.75 -32.57 -4.93
CA SER A 112 -19.85 -32.81 -3.49
C SER A 112 -19.06 -34.02 -2.99
N LEU A 113 -18.20 -33.82 -1.97
CA LEU A 113 -18.08 -34.74 -0.84
C LEU A 113 -17.89 -33.92 0.44
N VAL A 114 -18.92 -33.96 1.30
CA VAL A 114 -18.97 -33.31 2.60
C VAL A 114 -17.96 -33.98 3.54
N VAL A 115 -16.96 -33.23 4.00
CA VAL A 115 -16.23 -33.54 5.24
C VAL A 115 -16.50 -32.38 6.21
N PRO A 116 -17.28 -32.59 7.28
CA PRO A 116 -17.59 -31.53 8.22
C PRO A 116 -16.49 -31.45 9.29
N GLY A 117 -15.72 -30.37 9.26
CA GLY A 117 -14.84 -29.99 10.37
C GLY A 117 -13.53 -29.38 9.94
N LEU A 118 -13.36 -28.11 10.35
CA LEU A 118 -12.16 -27.26 10.36
C LEU A 118 -12.11 -26.16 9.29
N ALA A 119 -12.04 -24.94 9.83
CA ALA A 119 -11.89 -23.61 9.21
C ALA A 119 -13.18 -22.97 8.68
N ASP A 120 -13.80 -22.15 9.54
CA ASP A 120 -14.63 -21.04 9.08
C ASP A 120 -13.78 -20.16 8.14
N PRO A 121 -14.26 -19.77 6.94
CA PRO A 121 -13.58 -18.77 6.14
C PRO A 121 -13.60 -17.47 6.92
N VAL A 122 -12.42 -16.94 7.26
CA VAL A 122 -12.29 -15.62 7.89
C VAL A 122 -12.97 -14.62 6.95
N PRO A 123 -14.05 -13.94 7.37
CA PRO A 123 -14.75 -13.03 6.48
C PRO A 123 -13.81 -11.88 6.14
N SER A 124 -13.45 -11.77 4.87
CA SER A 124 -12.72 -10.63 4.32
C SER A 124 -13.49 -9.37 4.70
N LYS A 125 -12.90 -8.51 5.54
CA LYS A 125 -13.55 -7.28 6.04
C LYS A 125 -13.70 -6.21 4.95
N LEU A 126 -13.10 -6.43 3.78
CA LEU A 126 -13.21 -5.58 2.62
C LEU A 126 -14.61 -5.68 2.00
N THR A 127 -15.13 -4.54 1.55
CA THR A 127 -16.34 -4.54 0.73
C THR A 127 -16.06 -5.22 -0.61
N SER A 128 -17.08 -5.82 -1.25
CA SER A 128 -16.94 -6.42 -2.59
C SER A 128 -16.34 -5.43 -3.62
N LYS A 129 -16.70 -4.14 -3.52
CA LYS A 129 -16.17 -3.08 -4.37
C LYS A 129 -14.68 -2.83 -4.12
N ASP A 130 -14.27 -2.73 -2.85
CA ASP A 130 -12.87 -2.50 -2.52
C ASP A 130 -11.99 -3.69 -2.88
N ALA A 131 -12.47 -4.93 -2.65
CA ALA A 131 -11.80 -6.15 -3.09
C ALA A 131 -11.61 -6.16 -4.62
N GLN A 132 -12.62 -5.74 -5.39
CA GLN A 132 -12.51 -5.62 -6.85
C GLN A 132 -11.51 -4.52 -7.27
N SER A 133 -11.47 -3.38 -6.58
CA SER A 133 -10.45 -2.35 -6.82
C SER A 133 -9.04 -2.88 -6.51
N CYS A 134 -8.84 -3.59 -5.41
CA CYS A 134 -7.54 -4.20 -5.09
C CYS A 134 -7.11 -5.24 -6.14
N ARG A 135 -8.02 -6.10 -6.62
CA ARG A 135 -7.72 -7.07 -7.70
C ARG A 135 -7.30 -6.39 -9.00
N ARG A 136 -8.09 -5.42 -9.47
CA ARG A 136 -7.77 -4.64 -10.68
C ARG A 136 -6.45 -3.89 -10.55
N LEU A 137 -6.19 -3.33 -9.37
CA LEU A 137 -4.94 -2.65 -9.07
C LEU A 137 -3.76 -3.63 -9.12
N MET A 138 -3.87 -4.79 -8.48
CA MET A 138 -2.85 -5.84 -8.52
C MET A 138 -2.54 -6.31 -9.94
N GLU A 139 -3.56 -6.61 -10.74
CA GLU A 139 -3.41 -6.98 -12.15
C GLU A 139 -2.69 -5.90 -12.95
N SER A 140 -3.08 -4.63 -12.76
CA SER A 140 -2.48 -3.49 -13.48
C SER A 140 -1.02 -3.25 -13.07
N LEU A 141 -0.69 -3.45 -11.79
CA LEU A 141 0.68 -3.37 -11.28
C LEU A 141 1.55 -4.45 -11.91
N ILE A 142 1.07 -5.70 -11.94
CA ILE A 142 1.79 -6.83 -12.54
C ILE A 142 1.99 -6.59 -14.04
N ASP A 143 0.93 -6.24 -14.78
CA ASP A 143 1.02 -6.02 -16.23
C ASP A 143 2.03 -4.92 -16.57
N HIS A 144 1.99 -3.80 -15.86
CA HIS A 144 2.89 -2.67 -16.08
C HIS A 144 4.35 -3.00 -15.66
N PHE A 145 4.56 -3.65 -14.52
CA PHE A 145 5.90 -3.83 -13.96
C PHE A 145 6.65 -5.06 -14.50
N THR A 146 5.93 -6.12 -14.88
CA THR A 146 6.55 -7.38 -15.35
C THR A 146 7.51 -7.12 -16.52
N ALA A 147 7.10 -6.33 -17.52
CA ALA A 147 7.94 -6.02 -18.67
C ALA A 147 9.25 -5.32 -18.26
N MET A 148 9.20 -4.44 -17.27
CA MET A 148 10.38 -3.74 -16.74
C MET A 148 11.27 -4.66 -15.91
N LEU A 149 10.68 -5.50 -15.06
CA LEU A 149 11.42 -6.37 -14.17
C LEU A 149 12.21 -7.44 -14.92
N PHE A 150 11.63 -8.03 -15.98
CA PHE A 150 12.24 -9.11 -16.75
C PHE A 150 13.07 -8.66 -17.96
N THR A 151 13.14 -7.34 -18.22
CA THR A 151 14.00 -6.78 -19.26
C THR A 151 15.20 -6.09 -18.63
N PRO A 152 16.43 -6.60 -18.79
CA PRO A 152 17.62 -5.94 -18.27
C PRO A 152 17.73 -4.49 -18.77
N ALA A 153 18.09 -3.58 -17.87
CA ALA A 153 18.27 -2.19 -18.24
C ALA A 153 19.41 -2.01 -19.25
N ALA A 154 19.18 -1.21 -20.29
CA ALA A 154 20.20 -0.82 -21.25
C ALA A 154 20.81 0.55 -20.89
N THR A 155 22.09 0.76 -21.19
CA THR A 155 22.78 2.04 -20.98
C THR A 155 23.49 2.51 -22.26
N PRO A 156 23.87 3.81 -22.33
CA PRO A 156 24.67 4.33 -23.44
C PRO A 156 26.06 3.69 -23.58
N HIS A 157 26.60 3.10 -22.49
CA HIS A 157 27.92 2.46 -22.50
C HIS A 157 27.77 0.93 -22.58
N MET A 158 28.23 0.33 -23.67
CA MET A 158 28.13 -1.13 -23.88
C MET A 158 28.65 -1.94 -22.69
N ALA A 159 29.81 -1.57 -22.14
CA ALA A 159 30.37 -2.26 -20.96
C ALA A 159 29.46 -2.21 -19.71
N CYS A 160 28.71 -1.11 -19.51
CA CYS A 160 27.74 -1.03 -18.40
C CYS A 160 26.47 -1.85 -18.70
N THR A 161 26.07 -1.93 -19.97
CA THR A 161 24.97 -2.80 -20.40
C THR A 161 25.31 -4.28 -20.19
N ASP A 162 26.54 -4.69 -20.46
CA ASP A 162 27.01 -6.05 -20.20
C ASP A 162 26.95 -6.38 -18.70
N VAL A 163 27.35 -5.44 -17.83
CA VAL A 163 27.23 -5.62 -16.37
C VAL A 163 25.76 -5.81 -15.96
N PHE A 164 24.83 -5.02 -16.50
CA PHE A 164 23.41 -5.25 -16.24
C PHE A 164 22.98 -6.63 -16.73
N ALA A 165 23.29 -7.01 -17.97
CA ALA A 165 22.92 -8.32 -18.50
C ALA A 165 23.39 -9.49 -17.60
N ASP A 166 24.61 -9.42 -17.08
CA ASP A 166 25.19 -10.46 -16.22
C ASP A 166 24.63 -10.46 -14.80
N THR A 167 24.29 -9.29 -14.25
CA THR A 167 23.92 -9.14 -12.82
C THR A 167 22.42 -8.96 -12.58
N TRP A 168 21.63 -8.70 -13.61
CA TRP A 168 20.19 -8.43 -13.46
C TRP A 168 19.42 -9.61 -12.88
N MET A 169 19.68 -10.82 -13.37
CA MET A 169 19.01 -12.02 -12.85
C MET A 169 19.25 -12.21 -11.34
N PRO A 170 20.49 -12.29 -10.84
CA PRO A 170 20.74 -12.53 -9.41
C PRO A 170 20.47 -11.32 -8.51
N LEU A 171 20.56 -10.08 -9.01
CA LEU A 171 20.41 -8.88 -8.17
C LEU A 171 19.02 -8.24 -8.24
N VAL A 172 18.25 -8.51 -9.29
CA VAL A 172 16.94 -7.87 -9.51
C VAL A 172 15.82 -8.89 -9.61
N ILE A 173 15.91 -9.83 -10.56
CA ILE A 173 14.83 -10.78 -10.81
C ILE A 173 14.66 -11.75 -9.64
N GLN A 174 15.74 -12.41 -9.22
CA GLN A 174 15.66 -13.43 -8.17
C GLN A 174 15.15 -12.85 -6.83
N PRO A 175 15.68 -11.71 -6.32
CA PRO A 175 15.12 -11.11 -5.11
C PRO A 175 13.65 -10.73 -5.24
N ALA A 176 13.20 -10.26 -6.41
CA ALA A 176 11.80 -9.91 -6.65
C ALA A 176 10.87 -11.15 -6.72
N LEU A 177 11.39 -12.32 -7.06
CA LEU A 177 10.64 -13.57 -6.99
C LEU A 177 10.57 -14.13 -5.56
N GLU A 178 11.61 -13.90 -4.76
CA GLU A 178 11.70 -14.42 -3.38
C GLU A 178 10.86 -13.61 -2.38
N ASP A 179 10.64 -12.32 -2.62
CA ASP A 179 9.93 -11.40 -1.70
C ASP A 179 8.61 -10.85 -2.26
N ASP A 180 8.10 -11.50 -3.29
CA ASP A 180 6.91 -11.10 -4.03
C ASP A 180 6.99 -9.68 -4.63
N GLY A 181 8.19 -9.24 -4.98
CA GLY A 181 8.48 -7.95 -5.61
C GLY A 181 7.78 -7.69 -6.96
N VAL A 182 7.25 -8.72 -7.62
CA VAL A 182 6.59 -8.62 -8.93
C VAL A 182 5.34 -7.72 -8.90
N TYR A 183 4.58 -7.71 -7.80
CA TYR A 183 3.43 -6.81 -7.62
C TYR A 183 3.74 -5.60 -6.72
N LYS A 184 5.01 -5.39 -6.35
CA LYS A 184 5.50 -4.30 -5.49
C LYS A 184 6.44 -3.37 -6.27
N PRO A 185 5.99 -2.73 -7.37
CA PRO A 185 6.88 -2.01 -8.28
C PRO A 185 7.67 -0.90 -7.61
N ILE A 186 7.06 -0.17 -6.67
CA ILE A 186 7.70 0.96 -6.02
C ILE A 186 8.84 0.49 -5.11
N GLU A 187 8.56 -0.52 -4.28
CA GLU A 187 9.53 -1.14 -3.38
C GLU A 187 10.63 -1.86 -4.17
N SER A 188 10.28 -2.57 -5.24
CA SER A 188 11.24 -3.24 -6.12
C SER A 188 12.16 -2.24 -6.81
N LEU A 189 11.62 -1.14 -7.35
CA LEU A 189 12.45 -0.05 -7.91
C LEU A 189 13.36 0.57 -6.85
N GLN A 190 12.88 0.74 -5.61
CA GLN A 190 13.68 1.28 -4.53
C GLN A 190 14.86 0.36 -4.21
N ARG A 191 14.62 -0.95 -4.12
CA ARG A 191 15.69 -1.95 -3.94
C ARG A 191 16.70 -1.90 -5.09
N ILE A 192 16.22 -1.80 -6.34
CA ILE A 192 17.09 -1.68 -7.52
C ILE A 192 17.97 -0.42 -7.43
N ILE A 193 17.41 0.73 -7.00
CA ILE A 193 18.15 1.99 -6.81
C ILE A 193 19.25 1.86 -5.74
N GLU A 194 18.96 1.12 -4.67
CA GLU A 194 19.83 0.95 -3.49
C GLU A 194 21.00 -0.01 -3.71
N ILE A 195 20.97 -0.84 -4.77
CA ILE A 195 22.10 -1.68 -5.15
C ILE A 195 23.35 -0.80 -5.37
N ASP A 196 24.49 -1.24 -4.84
CA ASP A 196 25.80 -0.63 -5.06
C ASP A 196 26.32 -0.95 -6.47
N TRP A 197 25.65 -0.41 -7.48
CA TRP A 197 26.02 -0.53 -8.90
C TRP A 197 27.47 -0.11 -9.21
N PRO A 198 28.05 0.93 -8.59
CA PRO A 198 29.47 1.23 -8.75
C PRO A 198 30.38 0.05 -8.41
N SER A 199 30.11 -0.67 -7.31
CA SER A 199 30.89 -1.87 -6.95
C SER A 199 30.74 -3.03 -7.93
N LYS A 200 29.66 -3.04 -8.72
CA LYS A 200 29.39 -4.05 -9.76
C LYS A 200 30.05 -3.73 -11.10
N GLY A 201 30.63 -2.53 -11.25
CA GLY A 201 31.36 -2.13 -12.45
C GLY A 201 30.64 -1.08 -13.30
N LEU A 202 29.53 -0.49 -12.83
CA LEU A 202 28.87 0.60 -13.55
C LEU A 202 29.62 1.91 -13.35
N CYS A 203 29.72 2.71 -14.42
CA CYS A 203 30.31 4.03 -14.34
C CYS A 203 29.37 5.05 -13.66
N PRO A 204 29.90 6.12 -13.04
CA PRO A 204 29.09 7.07 -12.29
C PRO A 204 27.96 7.73 -13.08
N SER A 205 28.15 7.98 -14.39
CA SER A 205 27.13 8.60 -15.23
C SER A 205 25.93 7.67 -15.44
N CYS A 206 26.17 6.39 -15.75
CA CYS A 206 25.09 5.41 -15.95
C CYS A 206 24.34 5.13 -14.64
N VAL A 207 25.04 5.09 -13.50
CA VAL A 207 24.39 4.96 -12.19
C VAL A 207 23.47 6.16 -11.91
N THR A 208 23.94 7.38 -12.18
CA THR A 208 23.14 8.60 -11.96
C THR A 208 21.91 8.63 -12.86
N GLU A 209 22.09 8.33 -14.15
CA GLU A 209 21.01 8.27 -15.13
C GLU A 209 19.95 7.23 -14.75
N LYS A 210 20.39 6.00 -14.42
CA LYS A 210 19.45 4.91 -14.09
C LYS A 210 18.72 5.12 -12.79
N ARG A 211 19.37 5.68 -11.76
CA ARG A 211 18.68 6.09 -10.54
C ARG A 211 17.60 7.13 -10.82
N ALA A 212 17.89 8.11 -11.68
CA ALA A 212 16.90 9.11 -12.07
C ALA A 212 15.74 8.49 -12.85
N GLU A 213 16.01 7.56 -13.76
CA GLU A 213 15.01 6.81 -14.53
C GLU A 213 14.09 6.01 -13.61
N TRP A 214 14.63 5.19 -12.70
CA TRP A 214 13.84 4.38 -11.77
C TRP A 214 13.05 5.21 -10.76
N LEU A 215 13.61 6.34 -10.29
CA LEU A 215 12.87 7.32 -9.46
C LEU A 215 11.74 7.98 -10.27
N GLY A 216 11.95 8.22 -11.56
CA GLY A 216 10.92 8.69 -12.47
C GLY A 216 9.80 7.68 -12.61
N GLU A 217 10.17 6.40 -12.76
CA GLU A 217 9.21 5.31 -12.88
C GLU A 217 8.36 5.12 -11.60
N GLN A 218 8.96 5.19 -10.41
CA GLN A 218 8.20 5.14 -9.16
C GLN A 218 7.10 6.21 -9.11
N LYS A 219 7.41 7.43 -9.58
CA LYS A 219 6.44 8.54 -9.66
C LYS A 219 5.36 8.27 -10.71
N GLU A 220 5.73 7.68 -11.83
CA GLU A 220 4.80 7.35 -12.91
C GLU A 220 3.83 6.24 -12.49
N VAL A 221 4.33 5.16 -11.89
CA VAL A 221 3.51 4.11 -11.28
C VAL A 221 2.54 4.71 -10.26
N TRP A 222 3.04 5.58 -9.37
CA TRP A 222 2.19 6.26 -8.39
C TRP A 222 1.11 7.12 -9.04
N ARG A 223 1.42 7.83 -10.13
CA ARG A 223 0.45 8.63 -10.89
C ARG A 223 -0.62 7.74 -11.52
N LYS A 224 -0.25 6.60 -12.12
CA LYS A 224 -1.16 5.67 -12.78
C LYS A 224 -2.12 4.96 -11.82
N LEU A 225 -1.80 4.86 -10.54
CA LEU A 225 -2.71 4.28 -9.54
C LEU A 225 -4.09 4.96 -9.54
N ASP A 226 -4.18 6.27 -9.82
CA ASP A 226 -5.46 6.98 -9.89
C ASP A 226 -6.33 6.49 -11.06
N GLU A 227 -5.72 5.95 -12.12
CA GLU A 227 -6.39 5.38 -13.29
C GLU A 227 -6.79 3.91 -13.07
N TRP A 228 -6.04 3.19 -12.22
CA TRP A 228 -6.23 1.75 -11.96
C TRP A 228 -7.24 1.43 -10.84
N ILE A 229 -7.58 2.41 -9.99
CA ILE A 229 -8.44 2.27 -8.80
C ILE A 229 -9.91 2.59 -9.11
#